data_AF-A0A1F5RUE6-F1
#
_entry.id   AF-A0A1F5RUE6-F1
#
_cell.length_a   1.000
_cell.length_b   1.000
_cell.length_c   1.000
_cell.angle_alpha   90.00
_cell.angle_beta   90.00
_cell.angle_gamma   90.00
#
_symmetry.space_group_name_H-M   'P 1'
#
loop_
_entity.id
_entity.type
_entity.pdbx_description
1 polymer ?
#
loop_
_entity_poly.entity_id
_entity_poly.type
_entity_poly.pdbx_seq_one_letter_code
_entity_poly.pdbx_strand_id
1 'polypeptide(L)'
;MLALWLPGVSLAPQARAQDAPADASPAIAAIRFYQRYLSSLRHARCRFTPSCSEYAAQAIATYGLVEGSARAADRLTRCNASAAGAYPRGAQGVLEDPVDAAGTGVTSVRVPRWLLSPPEAGDAPIAGAVAPERRARLAETIRFARLLERRGDCERAETEYQRAGSLADTVAADAWAFARIGACRYAASQWPLAERAYLTSAMLAEGDRRASVAYAAAASRFNAGAFAACGRLLEDPVFAAPRTPAAHAAPGDPRVIAAAAEPSGPPVPRVETLAGLCAFAEGDWPRAEGRFARAAAEGGDDGLAARDLRLAAFAREGPALPHRSPGLAGVLSAALPGTGQMYCGRAQDGWRHLLFNGVLLYSVVSLARGPNVPAAVVVAGVTLPFYAGNILGAQAAARGFDRQQRLDLLERALAEASR
;
A
#
# COMPACT_ATOMS: atom_id res chain seq x y z
N MET A 1 45.01 27.43 11.83
CA MET A 1 44.31 28.68 12.19
C MET A 1 43.42 29.06 11.01
N LEU A 2 42.10 28.99 10.96
CA LEU A 2 40.95 28.67 11.82
C LEU A 2 39.86 28.26 10.78
N ALA A 3 39.21 27.10 10.81
CA ALA A 3 38.18 26.60 11.71
C ALA A 3 36.95 27.54 11.89
N LEU A 4 35.79 27.02 11.49
CA LEU A 4 34.41 27.26 12.00
C LEU A 4 33.71 28.52 11.44
N TRP A 5 32.55 28.41 10.77
CA TRP A 5 31.27 28.04 11.39
C TRP A 5 30.28 27.31 10.44
N LEU A 6 29.72 26.20 10.94
CA LEU A 6 28.54 25.40 10.50
C LEU A 6 27.24 26.00 11.11
N PRO A 7 25.97 25.57 10.83
CA PRO A 7 25.49 24.23 10.40
C PRO A 7 24.49 24.25 9.21
N GLY A 8 24.36 23.19 8.41
CA GLY A 8 23.67 21.95 8.80
C GLY A 8 22.18 22.03 8.47
N VAL A 9 21.85 22.05 7.17
CA VAL A 9 20.52 21.63 6.67
C VAL A 9 20.78 20.50 5.68
N SER A 10 20.85 19.28 6.21
CA SER A 10 20.67 18.08 5.39
C SER A 10 19.22 18.06 4.93
N LEU A 11 18.94 18.62 3.75
CA LEU A 11 17.75 18.22 2.99
C LEU A 11 18.00 16.79 2.55
N ALA A 12 17.52 15.83 3.34
CA ALA A 12 17.36 14.46 2.90
C ALA A 12 16.67 14.49 1.52
N PRO A 13 17.22 13.80 0.50
CA PRO A 13 16.53 13.68 -0.76
C PRO A 13 15.26 12.88 -0.48
N GLN A 14 14.10 13.54 -0.54
CA GLN A 14 12.82 12.84 -0.61
C GLN A 14 12.96 11.85 -1.76
N ALA A 15 12.83 10.56 -1.44
CA ALA A 15 12.90 9.45 -2.38
C ALA A 15 12.09 9.80 -3.62
N ARG A 16 12.79 10.08 -4.72
CA ARG A 16 12.15 10.29 -6.01
C ARG A 16 11.52 8.97 -6.38
N ALA A 17 10.21 8.96 -6.56
CA ALA A 17 9.49 7.92 -7.28
C ALA A 17 9.88 7.98 -8.78
N GLN A 18 11.16 7.76 -9.06
CA GLN A 18 11.73 7.56 -10.38
C GLN A 18 11.82 6.05 -10.55
N ASP A 19 10.82 5.45 -11.21
CA ASP A 19 10.94 4.20 -11.98
C ASP A 19 9.61 3.94 -12.72
N ALA A 20 9.17 4.90 -13.53
CA ALA A 20 8.27 4.65 -14.65
C ALA A 20 8.80 5.45 -15.84
N PRO A 21 9.15 4.82 -16.97
CA PRO A 21 9.46 5.55 -18.18
C PRO A 21 8.14 6.16 -18.67
N ALA A 22 7.91 7.43 -18.33
CA ALA A 22 6.84 8.22 -18.92
C ALA A 22 7.24 8.53 -20.36
N ASP A 23 6.64 7.83 -21.31
CA ASP A 23 6.47 8.29 -22.68
C ASP A 23 5.99 9.75 -22.60
N ALA A 24 6.88 10.64 -23.05
CA ALA A 24 6.91 12.04 -22.69
C ALA A 24 5.73 12.81 -23.31
N SER A 25 4.56 12.76 -22.67
CA SER A 25 3.48 13.66 -23.06
C SER A 25 3.95 15.10 -22.90
N PRO A 26 3.68 16.00 -23.87
CA PRO A 26 4.10 17.40 -23.80
C PRO A 26 3.54 18.10 -22.55
N ALA A 27 2.40 17.64 -22.05
CA ALA A 27 1.81 18.10 -20.80
C ALA A 27 2.67 17.74 -19.57
N ILE A 28 3.12 16.48 -19.45
CA ILE A 28 4.02 16.09 -18.36
C ILE A 28 5.34 16.86 -18.47
N ALA A 29 5.90 17.00 -19.68
CA ALA A 29 7.12 17.78 -19.90
C ALA A 29 6.97 19.25 -19.44
N ALA A 30 5.83 19.89 -19.75
CA ALA A 30 5.51 21.24 -19.28
C ALA A 30 5.40 21.31 -17.74
N ILE A 31 4.78 20.31 -17.10
CA ILE A 31 4.71 20.23 -15.64
C ILE A 31 6.12 20.06 -15.03
N ARG A 32 6.96 19.19 -15.59
CA ARG A 32 8.34 18.98 -15.14
C ARG A 32 9.19 20.24 -15.32
N PHE A 33 8.99 20.98 -16.41
CA PHE A 33 9.59 22.30 -16.63
C PHE A 33 9.17 23.30 -15.54
N TYR A 34 7.86 23.42 -15.27
CA TYR A 34 7.34 24.25 -14.18
C TYR A 34 7.93 23.86 -12.81
N GLN A 35 7.99 22.56 -12.51
CA GLN A 35 8.59 22.05 -11.27
C GLN A 35 10.07 22.43 -11.13
N ARG A 36 10.83 22.38 -12.23
CA ARG A 36 12.27 22.63 -12.22
C ARG A 36 12.63 24.12 -12.14
N TYR A 37 11.89 24.98 -12.84
CA TYR A 37 12.29 26.38 -13.06
C TYR A 37 11.39 27.41 -12.40
N LEU A 38 10.10 27.12 -12.23
CA LEU A 38 9.10 28.10 -11.74
C LEU A 38 8.65 27.82 -10.31
N SER A 39 8.72 26.56 -9.84
CA SER A 39 8.22 26.20 -8.51
C SER A 39 8.96 26.88 -7.37
N SER A 40 10.27 27.15 -7.54
CA SER A 40 11.12 27.84 -6.56
C SER A 40 10.70 29.29 -6.31
N LEU A 41 9.95 29.90 -7.23
CA LEU A 41 9.46 31.28 -7.12
C LEU A 41 8.18 31.39 -6.27
N ARG A 42 7.57 30.26 -5.87
CA ARG A 42 6.35 30.25 -5.05
C ARG A 42 6.67 30.26 -3.56
N HIS A 43 6.16 31.28 -2.88
CA HIS A 43 6.24 31.39 -1.42
C HIS A 43 5.28 30.41 -0.70
N ALA A 44 4.13 30.11 -1.30
CA ALA A 44 3.15 29.20 -0.73
C ALA A 44 3.47 27.73 -1.06
N ARG A 45 3.70 26.93 -0.02
CA ARG A 45 3.90 25.47 -0.12
C ARG A 45 2.56 24.75 -0.33
N CYS A 46 2.58 23.72 -1.17
CA CYS A 46 1.42 22.83 -1.30
C CYS A 46 1.11 22.19 0.06
N ARG A 47 -0.18 22.06 0.41
CA ARG A 47 -0.60 21.48 1.69
C ARG A 47 -0.66 19.96 1.67
N PHE A 48 -0.48 19.38 0.50
CA PHE A 48 -0.61 17.96 0.28
C PHE A 48 0.67 17.30 -0.23
N THR A 49 0.77 16.00 0.04
CA THR A 49 1.72 15.08 -0.57
C THR A 49 0.96 13.97 -1.33
N PRO A 50 1.33 13.66 -2.59
CA PRO A 50 2.26 14.43 -3.43
C PRO A 50 1.75 15.87 -3.67
N SER A 51 2.68 16.79 -4.00
CA SER A 51 2.32 18.20 -4.29
C SER A 51 1.36 18.29 -5.48
N CYS A 52 0.55 19.35 -5.61
CA CYS A 52 -0.43 19.46 -6.71
C CYS A 52 0.16 19.30 -8.12
N SER A 53 1.37 19.78 -8.38
CA SER A 53 2.04 19.60 -9.68
C SER A 53 2.50 18.16 -9.88
N GLU A 54 2.99 17.51 -8.83
CA GLU A 54 3.36 16.09 -8.89
C GLU A 54 2.12 15.20 -9.05
N TYR A 55 1.06 15.48 -8.30
CA TYR A 55 -0.24 14.86 -8.47
C TYR A 55 -0.75 15.03 -9.90
N ALA A 56 -0.62 16.22 -10.51
CA ALA A 56 -1.03 16.45 -11.89
C ALA A 56 -0.24 15.60 -12.89
N ALA A 57 1.09 15.52 -12.73
CA ALA A 57 1.94 14.68 -13.58
C ALA A 57 1.56 13.19 -13.45
N GLN A 58 1.38 12.71 -12.22
CA GLN A 58 0.96 11.34 -11.94
C GLN A 58 -0.44 11.05 -12.49
N ALA A 59 -1.41 11.95 -12.29
CA ALA A 59 -2.78 11.78 -12.78
C ALA A 59 -2.86 11.74 -14.30
N ILE A 60 -2.05 12.55 -15.00
CA ILE A 60 -1.97 12.52 -16.47
C ILE A 60 -1.29 11.24 -16.95
N ALA A 61 -0.25 10.78 -16.24
CA ALA A 61 0.42 9.52 -16.58
C ALA A 61 -0.52 8.32 -16.39
N THR A 62 -1.33 8.31 -15.33
CA THR A 62 -2.22 7.18 -15.00
C THR A 62 -3.53 7.20 -15.79
N TYR A 63 -4.19 8.36 -15.90
CA TYR A 63 -5.55 8.48 -16.45
C TYR A 63 -5.58 9.17 -17.83
N GLY A 64 -4.42 9.49 -18.40
CA GLY A 64 -4.32 10.25 -19.64
C GLY A 64 -4.60 11.75 -19.47
N LEU A 65 -4.47 12.50 -20.57
CA LEU A 65 -4.50 13.96 -20.52
C LEU A 65 -5.83 14.54 -20.01
N VAL A 66 -6.97 14.04 -20.49
CA VAL A 66 -8.29 14.62 -20.21
C VAL A 66 -8.71 14.33 -18.77
N GLU A 67 -8.80 13.06 -18.39
CA GLU A 67 -9.21 12.67 -17.03
C GLU A 67 -8.16 13.09 -16.00
N GLY A 68 -6.87 12.96 -16.32
CA GLY A 68 -5.78 13.42 -15.46
C GLY A 68 -5.84 14.92 -15.19
N SER A 69 -6.13 15.74 -16.20
CA SER A 69 -6.32 17.18 -16.03
C SER A 69 -7.54 17.51 -15.18
N ALA A 70 -8.65 16.78 -15.35
CA ALA A 70 -9.84 16.96 -14.52
C ALA A 70 -9.58 16.62 -13.05
N ARG A 71 -8.88 15.50 -12.77
CA ARG A 71 -8.46 15.13 -11.41
C ARG A 71 -7.48 16.13 -10.81
N ALA A 72 -6.56 16.68 -11.61
CA ALA A 72 -5.65 17.73 -11.18
C ALA A 72 -6.40 19.04 -10.86
N ALA A 73 -7.41 19.40 -11.65
CA ALA A 73 -8.23 20.58 -11.44
C ALA A 73 -9.07 20.45 -10.15
N ASP A 74 -9.72 19.30 -9.93
CA ASP A 74 -10.37 18.96 -8.66
C ASP A 74 -9.42 19.16 -7.48
N ARG A 75 -8.22 18.59 -7.57
CA ARG A 75 -7.17 18.71 -6.55
C ARG A 75 -6.80 20.17 -6.24
N LEU A 76 -6.71 21.03 -7.25
CA LEU A 76 -6.39 22.44 -7.07
C LEU A 76 -7.48 23.17 -6.26
N THR A 77 -8.77 22.86 -6.49
CA THR A 77 -9.87 23.47 -5.71
C THR A 77 -9.84 23.08 -4.23
N ARG A 78 -9.32 21.88 -3.92
CA ARG A 78 -9.23 21.32 -2.57
C ARG A 78 -7.96 21.77 -1.83
N CYS A 79 -6.92 22.23 -2.53
CA CYS A 79 -5.64 22.65 -1.94
C CYS A 79 -5.70 24.04 -1.29
N ASN A 80 -6.23 24.12 -0.06
CA ASN A 80 -6.32 25.37 0.70
C ASN A 80 -6.32 25.13 2.23
N ALA A 81 -6.37 26.21 3.02
CA ALA A 81 -6.28 26.20 4.49
C ALA A 81 -7.29 25.25 5.19
N SER A 82 -8.49 25.13 4.63
CA SER A 82 -9.59 24.33 5.22
C SER A 82 -9.51 22.83 4.90
N ALA A 83 -8.55 22.39 4.09
CA ALA A 83 -8.35 20.96 3.80
C ALA A 83 -7.93 20.13 5.03
N ALA A 84 -7.45 20.76 6.11
CA ALA A 84 -6.88 20.03 7.25
C ALA A 84 -7.89 19.15 8.01
N GLY A 85 -9.19 19.44 7.92
CA GLY A 85 -10.23 18.68 8.61
C GLY A 85 -10.83 17.52 7.82
N ALA A 86 -10.49 17.37 6.54
CA ALA A 86 -11.14 16.41 5.63
C ALA A 86 -10.20 15.34 5.06
N TYR A 87 -8.89 15.42 5.33
CA TYR A 87 -7.89 14.50 4.80
C TYR A 87 -6.95 14.03 5.89
N PRO A 88 -6.49 12.77 5.83
CA PRO A 88 -5.49 12.27 6.76
C PRO A 88 -4.16 13.00 6.58
N ARG A 89 -3.37 13.03 7.64
CA ARG A 89 -1.97 13.50 7.60
C ARG A 89 -1.04 12.29 7.57
N GLY A 90 -0.05 12.36 6.68
CA GLY A 90 1.03 11.39 6.61
C GLY A 90 2.07 11.55 7.72
N ALA A 91 3.09 10.70 7.69
CA ALA A 91 4.17 10.67 8.68
C ALA A 91 4.93 12.01 8.82
N GLN A 92 5.01 12.82 7.76
CA GLN A 92 5.64 14.15 7.82
C GLN A 92 4.68 15.29 8.23
N GLY A 93 3.46 14.96 8.67
CA GLY A 93 2.45 15.94 9.07
C GLY A 93 1.78 16.69 7.90
N VAL A 94 2.06 16.31 6.65
CA VAL A 94 1.46 16.86 5.43
C VAL A 94 0.19 16.07 5.09
N LEU A 95 -0.83 16.72 4.50
CA LEU A 95 -2.06 16.02 4.12
C LEU A 95 -1.79 15.02 2.98
N GLU A 96 -2.33 13.82 3.06
CA GLU A 96 -2.19 12.79 2.02
C GLU A 96 -3.44 12.74 1.14
N ASP A 97 -3.25 12.72 -0.17
CA ASP A 97 -4.30 12.36 -1.13
C ASP A 97 -3.62 11.89 -2.44
N PRO A 98 -3.42 10.56 -2.56
CA PRO A 98 -2.74 9.95 -3.68
C PRO A 98 -3.63 9.97 -4.93
N VAL A 99 -2.99 9.96 -6.11
CA VAL A 99 -3.67 9.90 -7.42
C VAL A 99 -4.52 8.63 -7.56
N ASP A 100 -4.02 7.53 -6.99
CA ASP A 100 -4.71 6.24 -7.00
C ASP A 100 -5.31 5.97 -5.63
N ALA A 101 -6.58 6.33 -5.47
CA ALA A 101 -7.41 5.85 -4.37
C ALA A 101 -7.65 4.32 -4.43
N ALA A 102 -7.19 3.66 -5.51
CA ALA A 102 -7.12 2.21 -5.65
C ALA A 102 -5.95 1.63 -4.80
N GLY A 103 -6.08 1.69 -3.47
CA GLY A 103 -5.46 0.71 -2.60
C GLY A 103 -3.99 0.91 -2.18
N THR A 104 -3.41 2.10 -2.21
CA THR A 104 -2.03 2.31 -1.69
C THR A 104 -1.91 3.36 -0.59
N GLY A 105 -3.05 3.86 -0.08
CA GLY A 105 -3.05 4.71 1.11
C GLY A 105 -2.75 3.88 2.36
N VAL A 106 -1.85 4.37 3.22
CA VAL A 106 -1.55 3.81 4.54
C VAL A 106 -2.87 3.56 5.27
N THR A 107 -3.27 2.30 5.39
CA THR A 107 -4.46 1.90 6.15
C THR A 107 -4.13 1.90 7.66
N SER A 108 -5.11 2.10 8.55
CA SER A 108 -4.93 1.82 9.99
C SER A 108 -4.81 0.31 10.24
N VAL A 109 -5.48 -0.48 9.41
CA VAL A 109 -5.58 -1.92 9.54
C VAL A 109 -4.27 -2.61 9.17
N ARG A 110 -3.85 -3.57 10.00
CA ARG A 110 -2.63 -4.38 9.83
C ARG A 110 -2.95 -5.86 9.97
N VAL A 111 -2.17 -6.70 9.32
CA VAL A 111 -2.19 -8.15 9.58
C VAL A 111 -1.85 -8.36 11.06
N PRO A 112 -2.72 -9.02 11.84
CA PRO A 112 -2.48 -9.21 13.26
C PRO A 112 -1.37 -10.22 13.50
N ARG A 113 -0.65 -10.08 14.63
CA ARG A 113 0.52 -10.91 14.95
C ARG A 113 0.22 -12.41 14.98
N TRP A 114 -0.98 -12.80 15.38
CA TRP A 114 -1.39 -14.21 15.41
C TRP A 114 -1.61 -14.82 14.03
N LEU A 115 -1.80 -13.99 13.00
CA LEU A 115 -1.90 -14.43 11.61
C LEU A 115 -0.54 -14.40 10.91
N LEU A 116 0.44 -13.68 11.46
CA LEU A 116 1.78 -13.67 10.92
C LEU A 116 2.48 -15.01 11.16
N SER A 117 2.88 -15.64 10.07
CA SER A 117 3.92 -16.66 10.05
C SER A 117 5.21 -15.96 9.62
N PRO A 118 6.02 -15.41 10.54
CA PRO A 118 7.33 -14.89 10.14
C PRO A 118 8.06 -16.04 9.43
N PRO A 119 8.60 -15.83 8.21
CA PRO A 119 9.34 -16.89 7.54
C PRO A 119 10.44 -17.32 8.51
N GLU A 120 10.51 -18.62 8.81
CA GLU A 120 11.49 -19.12 9.77
C GLU A 120 12.86 -18.59 9.35
N ALA A 121 13.40 -17.70 10.17
CA ALA A 121 14.79 -17.34 10.12
C ALA A 121 15.57 -18.48 10.75
N GLY A 122 15.42 -19.68 10.19
CA GLY A 122 16.32 -20.78 10.45
C GLY A 122 17.76 -20.29 10.26
N ASP A 123 18.69 -21.02 10.84
CA ASP A 123 20.09 -20.67 10.65
C ASP A 123 20.41 -20.59 9.17
N ALA A 124 21.32 -19.67 8.83
CA ALA A 124 21.77 -19.51 7.47
C ALA A 124 22.15 -20.90 6.96
N PRO A 125 21.76 -21.29 5.73
CA PRO A 125 22.15 -22.56 5.17
C PRO A 125 23.66 -22.50 4.89
N ILE A 126 24.47 -22.73 5.92
CA ILE A 126 25.91 -22.87 5.82
C ILE A 126 26.12 -24.28 5.25
N ALA A 127 26.05 -24.40 3.93
CA ALA A 127 26.37 -25.67 3.28
C ALA A 127 27.79 -26.10 3.70
N GLY A 128 27.97 -27.37 4.01
CA GLY A 128 29.26 -27.94 4.44
C GLY A 128 30.41 -27.77 3.44
N ALA A 129 30.15 -27.20 2.26
CA ALA A 129 31.11 -26.92 1.19
C ALA A 129 31.92 -25.62 1.35
N VAL A 130 31.61 -24.76 2.34
CA VAL A 130 32.37 -23.51 2.54
C VAL A 130 33.73 -23.79 3.19
N ALA A 131 34.81 -23.34 2.55
CA ALA A 131 36.19 -23.45 3.07
C ALA A 131 36.29 -22.87 4.50
N PRO A 132 37.14 -23.44 5.40
CA PRO A 132 37.19 -23.05 6.82
C PRO A 132 37.38 -21.55 7.05
N GLU A 133 38.25 -20.90 6.26
CA GLU A 133 38.52 -19.46 6.33
C GLU A 133 37.30 -18.61 5.96
N ARG A 134 36.56 -19.00 4.91
CA ARG A 134 35.33 -18.33 4.49
C ARG A 134 34.21 -18.52 5.51
N ARG A 135 34.19 -19.64 6.23
CA ARG A 135 33.17 -19.94 7.25
C ARG A 135 33.22 -18.99 8.44
N ALA A 136 34.43 -18.66 8.93
CA ALA A 136 34.59 -17.71 10.03
C ALA A 136 34.11 -16.30 9.63
N ARG A 137 34.51 -15.83 8.44
CA ARG A 137 34.10 -14.54 7.89
C ARG A 137 32.60 -14.45 7.63
N LEU A 138 32.00 -15.53 7.12
CA LEU A 138 30.55 -15.65 6.94
C LEU A 138 29.82 -15.54 8.27
N ALA A 139 30.27 -16.29 9.30
CA ALA A 139 29.65 -16.25 10.63
C ALA A 139 29.72 -14.85 11.27
N GLU A 140 30.84 -14.14 11.12
CA GLU A 140 30.99 -12.76 11.59
C GLU A 140 30.06 -11.80 10.84
N THR A 141 29.99 -11.91 9.51
CA THR A 141 29.10 -11.10 8.65
C THR A 141 27.64 -11.30 9.05
N ILE A 142 27.19 -12.55 9.24
CA ILE A 142 25.82 -12.87 9.68
C ILE A 142 25.55 -12.30 11.08
N ARG A 143 26.53 -12.41 12.01
CA ARG A 143 26.39 -11.86 13.37
C ARG A 143 26.22 -10.35 13.34
N PHE A 144 27.01 -9.66 12.50
CA PHE A 144 26.94 -8.21 12.33
C PHE A 144 25.64 -7.77 11.66
N ALA A 145 25.19 -8.47 10.60
CA ALA A 145 23.90 -8.23 9.96
C ALA A 145 22.72 -8.37 10.96
N ARG A 146 22.71 -9.46 11.76
CA ARG A 146 21.70 -9.68 12.82
C ARG A 146 21.75 -8.58 13.89
N LEU A 147 22.92 -8.01 14.19
CA LEU A 147 23.05 -6.88 15.13
C LEU A 147 22.42 -5.60 14.56
N LEU A 148 22.67 -5.30 13.28
CA LEU A 148 22.09 -4.12 12.60
C LEU A 148 20.57 -4.24 12.51
N GLU A 149 20.06 -5.42 12.16
CA GLU A 149 18.62 -5.70 12.14
C GLU A 149 17.97 -5.47 13.51
N ARG A 150 18.55 -5.99 14.60
CA ARG A 150 18.02 -5.74 15.97
C ARG A 150 18.03 -4.27 16.35
N ARG A 151 18.90 -3.45 15.75
CA ARG A 151 18.93 -1.99 15.92
C ARG A 151 17.95 -1.25 15.01
N GLY A 152 17.27 -1.96 14.09
CA GLY A 152 16.38 -1.36 13.08
C GLY A 152 17.11 -0.69 11.92
N ASP A 153 18.42 -0.88 11.77
CA ASP A 153 19.24 -0.30 10.70
C ASP A 153 19.17 -1.18 9.44
N CYS A 154 17.99 -1.22 8.82
CA CYS A 154 17.70 -2.17 7.74
C CYS A 154 18.48 -1.91 6.46
N GLU A 155 18.87 -0.66 6.16
CA GLU A 155 19.68 -0.36 4.97
C GLU A 155 21.07 -0.96 5.08
N ARG A 156 21.72 -0.82 6.24
CA ARG A 156 23.03 -1.41 6.47
C ARG A 156 22.94 -2.93 6.66
N ALA A 157 21.91 -3.41 7.34
CA ALA A 157 21.66 -4.85 7.48
C ALA A 157 21.51 -5.51 6.11
N GLU A 158 20.84 -4.87 5.15
CA GLU A 158 20.67 -5.38 3.79
C GLU A 158 22.00 -5.59 3.07
N THR A 159 22.91 -4.63 3.16
CA THR A 159 24.25 -4.75 2.56
C THR A 159 25.01 -5.94 3.16
N GLU A 160 24.93 -6.14 4.46
CA GLU A 160 25.62 -7.24 5.14
C GLU A 160 24.95 -8.60 4.90
N TYR A 161 23.63 -8.65 4.73
CA TYR A 161 22.92 -9.88 4.32
C TYR A 161 23.25 -10.29 2.88
N GLN A 162 23.29 -9.33 1.95
CA GLN A 162 23.73 -9.59 0.57
C GLN A 162 25.20 -10.05 0.53
N ARG A 163 26.06 -9.43 1.35
CA ARG A 163 27.45 -9.89 1.52
C ARG A 163 27.50 -11.33 2.06
N ALA A 164 26.67 -11.67 3.05
CA ALA A 164 26.60 -13.03 3.58
C ALA A 164 26.16 -14.06 2.51
N GLY A 165 25.18 -13.72 1.67
CA GLY A 165 24.78 -14.54 0.52
C GLY A 165 25.96 -14.79 -0.43
N SER A 166 26.65 -13.72 -0.85
CA SER A 166 27.81 -13.82 -1.74
C SER A 166 28.99 -14.62 -1.16
N LEU A 167 29.21 -14.57 0.17
CA LEU A 167 30.24 -15.36 0.84
C LEU A 167 29.90 -16.84 0.96
N ALA A 168 28.61 -17.16 1.08
CA ALA A 168 28.12 -18.53 1.13
C ALA A 168 28.05 -19.18 -0.26
N ASP A 169 27.85 -18.37 -1.31
CA ASP A 169 27.88 -18.76 -2.72
C ASP A 169 26.87 -19.88 -3.05
N THR A 170 25.66 -19.76 -2.50
CA THR A 170 24.56 -20.70 -2.77
C THR A 170 23.22 -19.98 -2.89
N VAL A 171 22.37 -20.48 -3.80
CA VAL A 171 21.00 -19.96 -4.01
C VAL A 171 20.18 -19.98 -2.72
N ALA A 172 20.36 -21.01 -1.89
CA ALA A 172 19.68 -21.13 -0.61
C ALA A 172 20.10 -20.02 0.38
N ALA A 173 21.37 -19.62 0.37
CA ALA A 173 21.86 -18.53 1.21
C ALA A 173 21.36 -17.16 0.72
N ASP A 174 21.27 -16.95 -0.59
CA ASP A 174 20.66 -15.74 -1.16
C ASP A 174 19.16 -15.66 -0.84
N ALA A 175 18.43 -16.77 -1.00
CA ALA A 175 17.02 -16.85 -0.62
C ALA A 175 16.82 -16.49 0.87
N TRP A 176 17.65 -17.05 1.76
CA TRP A 176 17.66 -16.73 3.18
C TRP A 176 17.98 -15.25 3.44
N ALA A 177 19.01 -14.69 2.79
CA ALA A 177 19.40 -13.29 2.94
C ALA A 177 18.25 -12.34 2.59
N PHE A 178 17.58 -12.57 1.46
CA PHE A 178 16.41 -11.79 1.05
C PHE A 178 15.23 -11.94 2.01
N ALA A 179 14.99 -13.13 2.58
CA ALA A 179 13.97 -13.31 3.61
C ALA A 179 14.28 -12.47 4.87
N ARG A 180 15.55 -12.39 5.29
CA ARG A 180 15.98 -11.55 6.42
C ARG A 180 15.85 -10.06 6.13
N ILE A 181 16.21 -9.63 4.92
CA ILE A 181 16.01 -8.25 4.45
C ILE A 181 14.51 -7.90 4.52
N GLY A 182 13.65 -8.76 3.98
CA GLY A 182 12.20 -8.61 4.04
C GLY A 182 11.68 -8.48 5.47
N ALA A 183 12.16 -9.33 6.39
CA ALA A 183 11.79 -9.29 7.81
C ALA A 183 12.17 -7.96 8.49
N CYS A 184 13.38 -7.46 8.25
CA CYS A 184 13.79 -6.15 8.78
C CYS A 184 12.90 -5.02 8.25
N ARG A 185 12.69 -4.97 6.92
CA ARG A 185 11.87 -3.96 6.26
C ARG A 185 10.41 -4.01 6.73
N TYR A 186 9.88 -5.23 6.95
CA TYR A 186 8.55 -5.44 7.49
C TYR A 186 8.43 -4.88 8.92
N ALA A 187 9.39 -5.19 9.80
CA ALA A 187 9.43 -4.65 11.15
C ALA A 187 9.54 -3.11 11.17
N ALA A 188 10.24 -2.53 10.18
CA ALA A 188 10.34 -1.09 9.98
C ALA A 188 9.10 -0.46 9.30
N SER A 189 8.01 -1.22 9.09
CA SER A 189 6.80 -0.76 8.38
C SER A 189 7.04 -0.27 6.95
N GLN A 190 8.11 -0.73 6.30
CA GLN A 190 8.46 -0.42 4.91
C GLN A 190 7.88 -1.48 3.97
N TRP A 191 6.54 -1.57 3.93
CA TRP A 191 5.82 -2.69 3.30
C TRP A 191 6.19 -2.97 1.84
N PRO A 192 6.29 -1.96 0.94
CA PRO A 192 6.65 -2.23 -0.45
C PRO A 192 8.09 -2.75 -0.61
N LEU A 193 9.02 -2.31 0.25
CA LEU A 193 10.40 -2.80 0.26
C LEU A 193 10.46 -4.23 0.83
N ALA A 194 9.68 -4.51 1.87
CA ALA A 194 9.55 -5.85 2.45
C ALA A 194 8.98 -6.83 1.42
N GLU A 195 7.89 -6.46 0.74
CA GLU A 195 7.29 -7.25 -0.33
C GLU A 195 8.31 -7.62 -1.41
N ARG A 196 9.05 -6.63 -1.93
CA ARG A 196 10.07 -6.86 -2.96
C ARG A 196 11.10 -7.88 -2.51
N ALA A 197 11.65 -7.73 -1.30
CA ALA A 197 12.64 -8.65 -0.77
C ALA A 197 12.06 -10.07 -0.57
N TYR A 198 10.83 -10.18 -0.07
CA TYR A 198 10.17 -11.48 0.09
C TYR A 198 9.85 -12.16 -1.25
N LEU A 199 9.43 -11.42 -2.27
CA LEU A 199 9.23 -11.98 -3.61
C LEU A 199 10.55 -12.40 -4.25
N THR A 200 11.64 -11.65 -4.05
CA THR A 200 12.98 -12.08 -4.47
C THR A 200 13.39 -13.38 -3.78
N SER A 201 13.15 -13.49 -2.48
CA SER A 201 13.36 -14.74 -1.73
C SER A 201 12.49 -15.88 -2.29
N ALA A 202 11.22 -15.62 -2.61
CA ALA A 202 10.29 -16.61 -3.16
C ALA A 202 10.72 -17.15 -4.52
N MET A 203 11.38 -16.33 -5.35
CA MET A 203 11.92 -16.78 -6.64
C MET A 203 13.11 -17.75 -6.48
N LEU A 204 13.83 -17.66 -5.36
CA LEU A 204 15.03 -18.46 -5.09
C LEU A 204 14.76 -19.67 -4.17
N ALA A 205 13.72 -19.59 -3.34
CA ALA A 205 13.35 -20.63 -2.40
C ALA A 205 12.54 -21.75 -3.06
N GLU A 206 12.59 -22.94 -2.46
CA GLU A 206 11.82 -24.11 -2.89
C GLU A 206 10.88 -24.58 -1.78
N GLY A 207 9.86 -25.36 -2.18
CA GLY A 207 8.90 -26.01 -1.28
C GLY A 207 8.24 -25.05 -0.26
N ASP A 208 8.16 -25.51 0.98
CA ASP A 208 7.56 -24.80 2.10
C ASP A 208 8.18 -23.41 2.36
N ARG A 209 9.50 -23.25 2.16
CA ARG A 209 10.16 -21.96 2.35
C ARG A 209 9.64 -20.93 1.36
N ARG A 210 9.43 -21.34 0.10
CA ARG A 210 8.84 -20.49 -0.94
C ARG A 210 7.43 -20.02 -0.54
N ALA A 211 6.60 -20.94 -0.03
CA ALA A 211 5.27 -20.60 0.46
C ALA A 211 5.32 -19.61 1.65
N SER A 212 6.23 -19.81 2.60
CA SER A 212 6.39 -18.92 3.76
C SER A 212 6.79 -17.50 3.39
N VAL A 213 7.74 -17.31 2.47
CA VAL A 213 8.13 -15.96 2.03
C VAL A 213 7.10 -15.34 1.10
N ALA A 214 6.41 -16.12 0.25
CA ALA A 214 5.29 -15.62 -0.55
C ALA A 214 4.13 -15.15 0.34
N TYR A 215 3.85 -15.85 1.44
CA TYR A 215 2.86 -15.44 2.43
C TYR A 215 3.25 -14.13 3.13
N ALA A 216 4.53 -13.98 3.50
CA ALA A 216 5.03 -12.73 4.06
C ALA A 216 4.96 -11.56 3.07
N ALA A 217 5.15 -11.81 1.77
CA ALA A 217 4.90 -10.83 0.72
C ALA A 217 3.41 -10.45 0.63
N ALA A 218 2.49 -11.42 0.70
CA ALA A 218 1.04 -11.16 0.73
C ALA A 218 0.63 -10.32 1.95
N ALA A 219 1.16 -10.64 3.13
CA ALA A 219 0.95 -9.85 4.35
C ALA A 219 1.50 -8.42 4.20
N SER A 220 2.62 -8.25 3.49
CA SER A 220 3.18 -6.92 3.17
C SER A 220 2.24 -6.12 2.26
N ARG A 221 1.66 -6.76 1.24
CA ARG A 221 0.64 -6.14 0.36
C ARG A 221 -0.60 -5.70 1.13
N PHE A 222 -1.10 -6.56 2.03
CA PHE A 222 -2.24 -6.21 2.87
C PHE A 222 -1.95 -4.97 3.72
N ASN A 223 -0.79 -4.93 4.39
CA ASN A 223 -0.40 -3.78 5.20
C ASN A 223 -0.19 -2.49 4.39
N ALA A 224 0.20 -2.62 3.11
CA ALA A 224 0.27 -1.51 2.17
C ALA A 224 -1.11 -1.02 1.69
N GLY A 225 -2.19 -1.73 2.02
CA GLY A 225 -3.56 -1.45 1.57
C GLY A 225 -3.91 -2.06 0.21
N ALA A 226 -3.01 -2.82 -0.40
CA ALA A 226 -3.14 -3.40 -1.73
C ALA A 226 -3.90 -4.74 -1.69
N PHE A 227 -5.12 -4.72 -1.15
CA PHE A 227 -5.93 -5.91 -0.82
C PHE A 227 -6.15 -6.84 -2.03
N ALA A 228 -6.49 -6.29 -3.21
CA ALA A 228 -6.68 -7.08 -4.42
C ALA A 228 -5.40 -7.78 -4.89
N ALA A 229 -4.25 -7.12 -4.75
CA ALA A 229 -2.96 -7.72 -5.07
C ALA A 229 -2.53 -8.75 -4.02
N CYS A 230 -2.91 -8.57 -2.75
CA CYS A 230 -2.79 -9.60 -1.72
C CYS A 230 -3.60 -10.84 -2.10
N GLY A 231 -4.90 -10.67 -2.36
CA GLY A 231 -5.82 -11.78 -2.63
C GLY A 231 -5.35 -12.62 -3.81
N ARG A 232 -4.97 -11.97 -4.92
CA ARG A 232 -4.39 -12.67 -6.09
C ARG A 232 -3.11 -13.43 -5.78
N LEU A 233 -2.25 -12.92 -4.90
CA LEU A 233 -1.02 -13.63 -4.54
C LEU A 233 -1.32 -14.89 -3.73
N LEU A 234 -2.33 -14.84 -2.85
CA LEU A 234 -2.73 -15.99 -2.04
C LEU A 234 -3.45 -17.10 -2.84
N GLU A 235 -3.78 -16.83 -4.10
CA GLU A 235 -4.31 -17.82 -5.03
C GLU A 235 -3.22 -18.53 -5.82
N ASP A 236 -1.94 -18.21 -5.58
CA ASP A 236 -0.81 -18.88 -6.22
C ASP A 236 -0.78 -20.38 -5.85
N PRO A 237 -0.56 -21.28 -6.84
CA PRO A 237 -0.48 -22.73 -6.61
C PRO A 237 0.56 -23.16 -5.57
N VAL A 238 1.54 -22.32 -5.24
CA VAL A 238 2.50 -22.57 -4.16
C VAL A 238 1.84 -22.87 -2.82
N PHE A 239 0.63 -22.36 -2.59
CA PHE A 239 -0.14 -22.61 -1.35
C PHE A 239 -0.98 -23.90 -1.41
N ALA A 240 -1.21 -24.45 -2.60
CA ALA A 240 -2.03 -25.64 -2.84
C ALA A 240 -1.23 -26.94 -3.00
N ALA A 241 0.10 -26.86 -3.17
CA ALA A 241 0.94 -28.03 -3.40
C ALA A 241 0.91 -29.00 -2.18
N PRO A 242 0.88 -30.33 -2.40
CA PRO A 242 0.94 -31.31 -1.33
C PRO A 242 2.24 -31.11 -0.55
N ARG A 243 2.08 -30.72 0.73
CA ARG A 243 3.19 -30.53 1.66
C ARG A 243 3.81 -31.89 1.87
N THR A 244 5.10 -32.04 1.59
CA THR A 244 5.80 -33.28 1.95
C THR A 244 5.73 -33.38 3.46
N PRO A 245 5.05 -34.39 4.04
CA PRO A 245 5.21 -34.64 5.46
C PRO A 245 6.70 -34.93 5.67
N ALA A 246 7.33 -34.24 6.61
CA ALA A 246 8.68 -34.58 7.05
C ALA A 246 8.68 -36.10 7.30
N ALA A 247 9.55 -36.83 6.59
CA ALA A 247 9.59 -38.28 6.63
C ALA A 247 9.54 -38.74 8.09
N HIS A 248 8.48 -39.47 8.45
CA HIS A 248 8.37 -40.09 9.77
C HIS A 248 9.60 -40.97 9.98
N ALA A 249 10.48 -40.55 10.88
CA ALA A 249 11.55 -41.41 11.37
C ALA A 249 10.90 -42.68 11.95
N ALA A 250 11.42 -43.85 11.56
CA ALA A 250 10.91 -45.13 11.99
C ALA A 250 10.77 -45.21 13.52
N PRO A 251 9.70 -45.82 14.06
CA PRO A 251 9.47 -45.85 15.50
C PRO A 251 10.48 -46.78 16.16
N GLY A 252 11.40 -46.24 16.98
CA GLY A 252 12.35 -47.09 17.71
C GLY A 252 13.51 -46.40 18.44
N ASP A 253 13.82 -45.12 18.21
CA ASP A 253 14.95 -44.46 18.89
C ASP A 253 14.50 -43.54 20.04
N PRO A 254 14.71 -43.92 21.32
CA PRO A 254 14.33 -43.11 22.47
C PRO A 254 15.15 -41.82 22.64
N ARG A 255 16.10 -41.50 21.74
CA ARG A 255 16.78 -40.20 21.67
C ARG A 255 16.09 -39.17 20.76
N VAL A 256 14.99 -39.53 20.08
CA VAL A 256 14.25 -38.63 19.17
C VAL A 256 12.94 -38.15 19.81
N ILE A 257 13.00 -37.73 21.08
CA ILE A 257 11.91 -36.99 21.72
C ILE A 257 12.24 -35.50 21.61
N ALA A 258 11.38 -34.74 20.91
CA ALA A 258 11.44 -33.30 20.65
C ALA A 258 12.17 -32.83 19.37
N ALA A 259 11.76 -33.34 18.21
CA ALA A 259 11.77 -32.54 16.98
C ALA A 259 10.57 -32.97 16.12
N ALA A 260 9.35 -32.70 16.61
CA ALA A 260 8.21 -32.62 15.71
C ALA A 260 8.47 -31.41 14.81
N ALA A 261 9.09 -31.65 13.65
CA ALA A 261 9.26 -30.64 12.62
C ALA A 261 7.86 -30.26 12.14
N GLU A 262 7.34 -29.15 12.68
CA GLU A 262 6.13 -28.50 12.19
C GLU A 262 6.28 -28.28 10.67
N PRO A 263 5.18 -28.38 9.89
CA PRO A 263 5.23 -28.05 8.47
C PRO A 263 5.80 -26.64 8.29
N SER A 264 6.90 -26.52 7.55
CA SER A 264 7.71 -25.28 7.46
C SER A 264 7.07 -24.16 6.60
N GLY A 265 5.90 -24.44 6.02
CA GLY A 265 5.05 -23.52 5.27
C GLY A 265 3.88 -22.99 6.11
N PRO A 266 3.26 -21.85 5.74
CA PRO A 266 2.13 -21.30 6.49
C PRO A 266 0.97 -22.31 6.50
N PRO A 267 0.32 -22.63 7.63
CA PRO A 267 -0.83 -23.53 7.67
C PRO A 267 -1.94 -23.05 6.73
N VAL A 268 -2.62 -23.97 6.03
CA VAL A 268 -3.71 -23.64 5.07
C VAL A 268 -4.75 -22.71 5.69
N PRO A 269 -5.20 -22.92 6.95
CA PRO A 269 -6.10 -21.97 7.62
C PRO A 269 -5.60 -20.53 7.61
N ARG A 270 -4.31 -20.25 7.85
CA ARG A 270 -3.78 -18.88 7.84
C ARG A 270 -3.77 -18.25 6.44
N VAL A 271 -3.63 -19.06 5.39
CA VAL A 271 -3.75 -18.60 3.99
C VAL A 271 -5.19 -18.21 3.70
N GLU A 272 -6.15 -19.07 4.08
CA GLU A 272 -7.58 -18.82 3.92
C GLU A 272 -8.05 -17.61 4.74
N THR A 273 -7.62 -17.47 6.00
CA THR A 273 -7.91 -16.30 6.84
C THR A 273 -7.40 -15.01 6.19
N LEU A 274 -6.14 -14.97 5.75
CA LEU A 274 -5.59 -13.76 5.13
C LEU A 274 -6.28 -13.43 3.79
N ALA A 275 -6.62 -14.45 2.99
CA ALA A 275 -7.40 -14.27 1.77
C ALA A 275 -8.82 -13.75 2.08
N GLY A 276 -9.44 -14.25 3.14
CA GLY A 276 -10.71 -13.75 3.67
C GLY A 276 -10.63 -12.29 4.10
N LEU A 277 -9.56 -11.88 4.79
CA LEU A 277 -9.33 -10.47 5.15
C LEU A 277 -9.15 -9.57 3.91
N CYS A 278 -8.46 -10.07 2.87
CA CYS A 278 -8.30 -9.33 1.62
C CYS A 278 -9.66 -9.14 0.90
N ALA A 279 -10.48 -10.19 0.82
CA ALA A 279 -11.85 -10.10 0.30
C ALA A 279 -12.76 -9.19 1.14
N PHE A 280 -12.65 -9.25 2.47
CA PHE A 280 -13.38 -8.39 3.40
C PHE A 280 -13.07 -6.91 3.14
N ALA A 281 -11.78 -6.56 3.04
CA ALA A 281 -11.34 -5.19 2.80
C ALA A 281 -11.78 -4.66 1.42
N GLU A 282 -11.94 -5.56 0.44
CA GLU A 282 -12.48 -5.25 -0.89
C GLU A 282 -14.01 -5.14 -0.93
N GLY A 283 -14.71 -5.55 0.13
CA GLY A 283 -16.17 -5.56 0.22
C GLY A 283 -16.82 -6.75 -0.50
N ASP A 284 -16.07 -7.80 -0.82
CA ASP A 284 -16.60 -9.06 -1.34
C ASP A 284 -17.02 -9.95 -0.15
N TRP A 285 -18.17 -9.60 0.44
CA TRP A 285 -18.67 -10.22 1.67
C TRP A 285 -18.90 -11.73 1.57
N PRO A 286 -19.54 -12.26 0.52
CA PRO A 286 -19.76 -13.70 0.40
C PRO A 286 -18.45 -14.48 0.27
N ARG A 287 -17.48 -13.94 -0.47
CA ARG A 287 -16.16 -14.56 -0.59
C ARG A 287 -15.40 -14.49 0.73
N ALA A 288 -15.45 -13.37 1.44
CA ALA A 288 -14.81 -13.23 2.74
C ALA A 288 -15.38 -14.25 3.75
N GLU A 289 -16.71 -14.32 3.89
CA GLU A 289 -17.39 -15.28 4.75
C GLU A 289 -17.02 -16.72 4.39
N GLY A 290 -17.08 -17.08 3.11
CA GLY A 290 -16.74 -18.43 2.65
C GLY A 290 -15.29 -18.82 2.93
N ARG A 291 -14.34 -17.89 2.80
CA ARG A 291 -12.92 -18.10 3.12
C ARG A 291 -12.71 -18.32 4.62
N PHE A 292 -13.32 -17.50 5.47
CA PHE A 292 -13.24 -17.70 6.93
C PHE A 292 -13.91 -19.01 7.38
N ALA A 293 -15.05 -19.37 6.80
CA ALA A 293 -15.71 -20.64 7.11
C ALA A 293 -14.84 -21.86 6.76
N ARG A 294 -14.11 -21.82 5.62
CA ARG A 294 -13.14 -22.86 5.26
C ARG A 294 -11.95 -22.89 6.21
N ALA A 295 -11.38 -21.72 6.53
CA ALA A 295 -10.28 -21.61 7.49
C ALA A 295 -10.66 -22.21 8.86
N ALA A 296 -11.89 -21.94 9.33
CA ALA A 296 -12.42 -22.49 10.58
C ALA A 296 -12.65 -24.02 10.52
N ALA A 297 -13.08 -24.56 9.38
CA ALA A 297 -13.31 -25.99 9.21
C ALA A 297 -12.01 -26.82 9.11
N GLU A 298 -10.95 -26.22 8.53
CA GLU A 298 -9.64 -26.84 8.37
C GLU A 298 -8.70 -26.58 9.58
N GLY A 299 -9.03 -25.59 10.41
CA GLY A 299 -8.25 -25.20 11.58
C GLY A 299 -8.37 -26.22 12.72
N GLY A 300 -7.27 -26.91 13.03
CA GLY A 300 -7.17 -27.78 14.21
C GLY A 300 -6.76 -27.07 15.51
N ASP A 301 -6.46 -25.77 15.45
CA ASP A 301 -6.17 -24.93 16.62
C ASP A 301 -7.45 -24.20 17.04
N ASP A 302 -8.00 -24.56 18.20
CA ASP A 302 -9.26 -24.04 18.75
C ASP A 302 -9.27 -22.49 18.77
N GLY A 303 -8.09 -21.86 18.89
CA GLY A 303 -7.95 -20.41 18.90
C GLY A 303 -8.12 -19.74 17.53
N LEU A 304 -7.65 -20.33 16.43
CA LEU A 304 -7.74 -19.72 15.10
C LEU A 304 -9.14 -19.91 14.49
N ALA A 305 -9.71 -21.12 14.62
CA ALA A 305 -11.05 -21.40 14.11
C ALA A 305 -12.11 -20.49 14.76
N ALA A 306 -12.02 -20.26 16.08
CA ALA A 306 -12.91 -19.34 16.78
C ALA A 306 -12.81 -17.89 16.25
N ARG A 307 -11.59 -17.44 15.89
CA ARG A 307 -11.37 -16.12 15.29
C ARG A 307 -12.00 -16.01 13.92
N ASP A 308 -11.80 -17.02 13.08
CA ASP A 308 -12.37 -17.05 11.74
C ASP A 308 -13.90 -17.06 11.78
N LEU A 309 -14.52 -17.78 12.71
CA LEU A 309 -15.98 -17.73 12.89
C LEU A 309 -16.48 -16.34 13.31
N ARG A 310 -15.74 -15.61 14.15
CA ARG A 310 -16.07 -14.21 14.48
C ARG A 310 -15.91 -13.30 13.26
N LEU A 311 -14.82 -13.45 12.50
CA LEU A 311 -14.59 -12.68 11.27
C LEU A 311 -15.68 -12.94 10.22
N ALA A 312 -16.12 -14.19 10.07
CA ALA A 312 -17.24 -14.58 9.23
C ALA A 312 -18.56 -13.91 9.68
N ALA A 313 -18.80 -13.82 11.00
CA ALA A 313 -19.97 -13.12 11.52
C ALA A 313 -19.97 -11.63 11.15
N PHE A 314 -18.84 -10.93 11.29
CA PHE A 314 -18.70 -9.54 10.83
C PHE A 314 -18.86 -9.40 9.32
N ALA A 315 -18.40 -10.37 8.52
CA ALA A 315 -18.56 -10.33 7.06
C ALA A 315 -20.05 -10.30 6.65
N ARG A 316 -20.92 -11.00 7.39
CA ARG A 316 -22.38 -10.98 7.18
C ARG A 316 -23.04 -9.65 7.50
N GLU A 317 -22.43 -8.81 8.35
CA GLU A 317 -22.91 -7.46 8.63
C GLU A 317 -22.53 -6.46 7.52
N GLY A 318 -21.48 -6.77 6.74
CA GLY A 318 -20.93 -5.93 5.69
C GLY A 318 -21.96 -5.37 4.67
N PRO A 319 -22.90 -6.18 4.15
CA PRO A 319 -23.94 -5.68 3.24
C PRO A 319 -24.87 -4.61 3.83
N ALA A 320 -24.98 -4.52 5.16
CA ALA A 320 -25.80 -3.52 5.84
C ALA A 320 -25.08 -2.19 6.08
N LEU A 321 -23.79 -2.08 5.70
CA LEU A 321 -23.03 -0.85 5.87
C LEU A 321 -23.64 0.31 5.07
N PRO A 322 -23.57 1.56 5.60
CA PRO A 322 -23.95 2.73 4.84
C PRO A 322 -23.18 2.82 3.53
N HIS A 323 -23.89 3.00 2.41
CA HIS A 323 -23.31 3.09 1.08
C HIS A 323 -23.63 4.44 0.41
N ARG A 324 -22.68 4.97 -0.36
CA ARG A 324 -22.85 6.17 -1.19
C ARG A 324 -22.62 5.83 -2.66
N SER A 325 -23.65 6.01 -3.48
CA SER A 325 -23.55 5.71 -4.92
C SER A 325 -22.61 6.72 -5.62
N PRO A 326 -21.52 6.26 -6.26
CA PRO A 326 -20.66 7.14 -7.05
C PRO A 326 -21.41 7.77 -8.23
N GLY A 327 -22.30 7.01 -8.88
CA GLY A 327 -23.13 7.50 -9.99
C GLY A 327 -24.02 8.66 -9.55
N LEU A 328 -24.73 8.50 -8.44
CA LEU A 328 -25.58 9.55 -7.89
C LEU A 328 -24.76 10.79 -7.48
N ALA A 329 -23.61 10.59 -6.81
CA ALA A 329 -22.72 11.69 -6.46
C ALA A 329 -22.25 12.47 -7.69
N GLY A 330 -21.92 11.76 -8.78
CA GLY A 330 -21.58 12.37 -10.06
C GLY A 330 -22.73 13.17 -10.68
N VAL A 331 -23.94 12.60 -10.72
CA VAL A 331 -25.15 13.26 -11.27
C VAL A 331 -25.47 14.53 -10.49
N LEU A 332 -25.45 14.47 -9.16
CA LEU A 332 -25.66 15.64 -8.30
C LEU A 332 -24.65 16.74 -8.64
N SER A 333 -23.36 16.41 -8.64
CA SER A 333 -22.30 17.39 -8.95
C SER A 333 -22.30 17.88 -10.41
N ALA A 334 -22.86 17.11 -11.34
CA ALA A 334 -23.06 17.53 -12.72
C ALA A 334 -24.26 18.48 -12.89
N ALA A 335 -25.29 18.35 -12.05
CA ALA A 335 -26.44 19.26 -12.05
C ALA A 335 -26.13 20.57 -11.32
N LEU A 336 -25.49 20.48 -10.14
CA LEU A 336 -25.06 21.62 -9.36
C LEU A 336 -23.68 21.32 -8.74
N PRO A 337 -22.61 22.04 -9.15
CA PRO A 337 -21.26 21.76 -8.68
C PRO A 337 -21.16 21.67 -7.15
N GLY A 338 -20.47 20.64 -6.67
CA GLY A 338 -20.22 20.40 -5.25
C GLY A 338 -21.30 19.64 -4.49
N THR A 339 -22.50 19.46 -5.02
CA THR A 339 -23.58 18.78 -4.29
C THR A 339 -23.32 17.28 -4.07
N GLY A 340 -22.60 16.61 -4.97
CA GLY A 340 -22.15 15.23 -4.76
C GLY A 340 -21.17 15.10 -3.59
N GLN A 341 -20.33 16.09 -3.36
CA GLN A 341 -19.39 16.16 -2.23
C GLN A 341 -20.18 16.37 -0.93
N MET A 342 -21.21 17.22 -0.95
CA MET A 342 -22.14 17.40 0.18
C MET A 342 -22.87 16.08 0.50
N TYR A 343 -23.33 15.35 -0.51
CA TYR A 343 -23.94 14.03 -0.36
C TYR A 343 -23.01 13.02 0.32
N CYS A 344 -21.70 13.12 0.10
CA CYS A 344 -20.68 12.31 0.75
C CYS A 344 -20.22 12.85 2.13
N GLY A 345 -20.92 13.84 2.70
CA GLY A 345 -20.58 14.45 4.00
C GLY A 345 -19.45 15.48 3.93
N ARG A 346 -18.96 15.84 2.74
CA ARG A 346 -17.86 16.78 2.51
C ARG A 346 -18.37 18.16 2.14
N ALA A 347 -19.21 18.73 3.00
CA ALA A 347 -19.93 19.96 2.71
C ALA A 347 -19.01 21.15 2.36
N GLN A 348 -17.87 21.27 3.04
CA GLN A 348 -16.91 22.33 2.77
C GLN A 348 -16.27 22.22 1.38
N ASP A 349 -15.95 21.00 0.93
CA ASP A 349 -15.46 20.80 -0.44
C ASP A 349 -16.55 21.13 -1.46
N GLY A 350 -17.80 20.74 -1.16
CA GLY A 350 -18.95 21.05 -1.98
C GLY A 350 -19.15 22.55 -2.22
N TRP A 351 -19.17 23.35 -1.15
CA TRP A 351 -19.30 24.81 -1.28
C TRP A 351 -18.19 25.44 -2.13
N ARG A 352 -16.95 24.92 -2.03
CA ARG A 352 -15.82 25.43 -2.83
C ARG A 352 -16.00 25.11 -4.30
N HIS A 353 -16.42 23.90 -4.65
CA HIS A 353 -16.72 23.55 -6.03
C HIS A 353 -17.86 24.41 -6.58
N LEU A 354 -18.90 24.67 -5.79
CA LEU A 354 -20.01 25.53 -6.17
C LEU A 354 -19.54 26.95 -6.49
N LEU A 355 -18.80 27.59 -5.56
CA LEU A 355 -18.31 28.95 -5.74
C LEU A 355 -17.32 29.05 -6.90
N PHE A 356 -16.34 28.15 -6.95
CA PHE A 356 -15.28 28.20 -7.96
C PHE A 356 -15.82 27.94 -9.37
N ASN A 357 -16.63 26.89 -9.57
CA ASN A 357 -17.25 26.63 -10.87
C ASN A 357 -18.32 27.65 -11.21
N GLY A 358 -19.04 28.18 -10.21
CA GLY A 358 -20.03 29.24 -10.41
C GLY A 358 -19.42 30.52 -10.97
N VAL A 359 -18.29 30.97 -10.40
CA VAL A 359 -17.54 32.13 -10.91
C VAL A 359 -17.04 31.88 -12.33
N LEU A 360 -16.42 30.74 -12.59
CA LEU A 360 -15.90 30.41 -13.92
C LEU A 360 -17.01 30.33 -14.97
N LEU A 361 -18.12 29.67 -14.66
CA LEU A 361 -19.26 29.55 -15.57
C LEU A 361 -19.90 30.93 -15.82
N TYR A 362 -20.03 31.76 -14.79
CA TYR A 362 -20.48 33.13 -14.94
C TYR A 362 -19.56 33.93 -15.86
N SER A 363 -18.23 33.81 -15.71
CA SER A 363 -17.26 34.46 -16.59
C SER A 363 -17.43 34.01 -18.05
N VAL A 364 -17.59 32.72 -18.31
CA VAL A 364 -17.85 32.19 -19.67
C VAL A 364 -19.11 32.81 -20.26
N VAL A 365 -20.23 32.75 -19.53
CA VAL A 365 -21.51 33.29 -20.01
C VAL A 365 -21.46 34.80 -20.23
N SER A 366 -20.82 35.53 -19.33
CA SER A 366 -20.68 36.98 -19.43
C SER A 366 -19.83 37.38 -20.65
N LEU A 367 -18.74 36.66 -20.92
CA LEU A 367 -17.90 36.93 -22.09
C LEU A 367 -18.58 36.52 -23.40
N ALA A 368 -19.32 35.40 -23.39
CA ALA A 368 -20.03 34.89 -24.56
C ALA A 368 -21.21 35.78 -24.99
N ARG A 369 -21.86 36.47 -24.04
CA ARG A 369 -22.92 37.45 -24.32
C ARG A 369 -22.39 38.83 -24.74
N GLY A 370 -21.11 39.11 -24.50
CA GLY A 370 -20.47 40.36 -24.88
C GLY A 370 -19.76 40.28 -26.25
N PRO A 371 -18.96 41.29 -26.60
CA PRO A 371 -18.17 41.30 -27.84
C PRO A 371 -16.96 40.34 -27.79
N ASN A 372 -16.64 39.76 -26.63
CA ASN A 372 -15.40 39.04 -26.36
C ASN A 372 -15.55 37.51 -26.47
N VAL A 373 -16.27 37.04 -27.49
CA VAL A 373 -16.49 35.59 -27.72
C VAL A 373 -15.18 34.78 -27.76
N PRO A 374 -14.07 35.24 -28.38
CA PRO A 374 -12.80 34.52 -28.32
C PRO A 374 -12.26 34.30 -26.89
N ALA A 375 -12.43 35.30 -26.01
CA ALA A 375 -12.04 35.15 -24.61
C ALA A 375 -12.95 34.14 -23.88
N ALA A 376 -14.25 34.10 -24.21
CA ALA A 376 -15.17 33.12 -23.67
C ALA A 376 -14.73 31.68 -23.98
N VAL A 377 -14.23 31.42 -25.21
CA VAL A 377 -13.72 30.11 -25.62
C VAL A 377 -12.49 29.70 -24.79
N VAL A 378 -11.54 30.62 -24.59
CA VAL A 378 -10.35 30.35 -23.77
C VAL A 378 -10.74 30.04 -22.32
N VAL A 379 -11.61 30.85 -21.73
CA VAL A 379 -12.07 30.65 -20.35
C VAL A 379 -12.87 29.34 -20.24
N ALA A 380 -13.69 28.99 -21.23
CA ALA A 380 -14.42 27.73 -21.27
C ALA A 380 -13.45 26.53 -21.31
N GLY A 381 -12.38 26.62 -22.10
CA GLY A 381 -11.33 25.61 -22.16
C GLY A 381 -10.64 25.38 -20.81
N VAL A 382 -10.39 26.44 -20.05
CA VAL A 382 -9.86 26.34 -18.67
C VAL A 382 -10.92 25.81 -17.69
N THR A 383 -12.19 26.17 -17.87
CA THR A 383 -13.28 25.81 -16.95
C THR A 383 -13.65 24.32 -17.04
N LEU A 384 -13.58 23.73 -18.23
CA LEU A 384 -14.02 22.36 -18.48
C LEU A 384 -13.32 21.32 -17.57
N PRO A 385 -11.97 21.32 -17.39
CA PRO A 385 -11.31 20.46 -16.42
C PRO A 385 -11.79 20.64 -14.98
N PHE A 386 -12.11 21.86 -14.53
CA PHE A 386 -12.61 22.09 -13.17
C PHE A 386 -14.02 21.55 -12.97
N TYR A 387 -14.87 21.67 -14.00
CA TYR A 387 -16.23 21.14 -13.97
C TYR A 387 -16.23 19.61 -13.97
N ALA A 388 -15.47 19.01 -14.89
CA ALA A 388 -15.28 17.56 -14.97
C ALA A 388 -14.61 17.02 -13.68
N GLY A 389 -13.62 17.75 -13.17
CA GLY A 389 -12.93 17.43 -11.92
C GLY A 389 -13.88 17.37 -10.74
N ASN A 390 -14.79 18.34 -10.61
CA ASN A 390 -15.83 18.33 -9.58
C ASN A 390 -16.71 17.06 -9.63
N ILE A 391 -17.05 16.55 -10.82
CA ILE A 391 -17.85 15.32 -10.98
C ILE A 391 -17.03 14.10 -10.56
N LEU A 392 -15.80 13.97 -11.07
CA LEU A 392 -14.91 12.86 -10.73
C LEU A 392 -14.53 12.86 -9.25
N GLY A 393 -14.32 14.04 -8.66
CA GLY A 393 -14.07 14.23 -7.24
C GLY A 393 -15.25 13.77 -6.37
N ALA A 394 -16.49 14.02 -6.81
CA ALA A 394 -17.69 13.52 -6.13
C ALA A 394 -17.78 11.98 -6.17
N GLN A 395 -17.51 11.38 -7.33
CA GLN A 395 -17.45 9.93 -7.47
C GLN A 395 -16.35 9.32 -6.59
N ALA A 396 -15.17 9.93 -6.55
CA ALA A 396 -14.06 9.49 -5.70
C ALA A 396 -14.39 9.63 -4.21
N ALA A 397 -15.08 10.71 -3.81
CA ALA A 397 -15.54 10.90 -2.44
C ALA A 397 -16.52 9.81 -1.99
N ALA A 398 -17.46 9.42 -2.87
CA ALA A 398 -18.40 8.33 -2.60
C ALA A 398 -17.68 6.99 -2.38
N ARG A 399 -16.77 6.62 -3.30
CA ARG A 399 -15.94 5.41 -3.16
C ARG A 399 -15.07 5.45 -1.90
N GLY A 400 -14.54 6.62 -1.55
CA GLY A 400 -13.76 6.84 -0.35
C GLY A 400 -14.58 6.62 0.93
N PHE A 401 -15.83 7.12 0.95
CA PHE A 401 -16.76 6.89 2.05
C PHE A 401 -17.02 5.41 2.26
N ASP A 402 -17.37 4.68 1.20
CA ASP A 402 -17.62 3.24 1.28
C ASP A 402 -16.38 2.48 1.75
N ARG A 403 -15.20 2.83 1.20
CA ARG A 403 -13.93 2.22 1.61
C ARG A 403 -13.68 2.43 3.10
N GLN A 404 -13.93 3.63 3.63
CA GLN A 404 -13.76 3.92 5.05
C GLN A 404 -14.70 3.07 5.91
N GLN A 405 -15.99 2.98 5.55
CA GLN A 405 -16.96 2.14 6.29
C GLN A 405 -16.50 0.67 6.38
N ARG A 406 -15.96 0.13 5.28
CA ARG A 406 -15.42 -1.24 5.25
C ARG A 406 -14.19 -1.41 6.13
N LEU A 407 -13.26 -0.46 6.09
CA LEU A 407 -12.04 -0.50 6.91
C LEU A 407 -12.35 -0.34 8.40
N ASP A 408 -13.30 0.52 8.76
CA ASP A 408 -13.75 0.70 10.15
C ASP A 408 -14.44 -0.58 10.68
N LEU A 409 -15.21 -1.29 9.83
CA LEU A 409 -15.76 -2.60 10.18
C LEU A 409 -14.66 -3.65 10.35
N LEU A 410 -13.69 -3.69 9.43
CA LEU A 410 -12.57 -4.62 9.48
C LEU A 410 -11.69 -4.40 10.72
N GLU A 411 -11.44 -3.16 11.10
CA GLU A 411 -10.69 -2.81 12.31
C GLU A 411 -11.41 -3.33 13.56
N ARG A 412 -12.72 -3.14 13.66
CA ARG A 412 -13.55 -3.69 14.75
C ARG A 412 -13.53 -5.22 14.76
N ALA A 413 -13.67 -5.86 13.58
CA ALA A 413 -13.66 -7.31 13.44
C ALA A 413 -12.33 -7.92 13.91
N LEU A 414 -11.21 -7.32 13.51
CA LEU A 414 -9.87 -7.75 13.94
C LEU A 414 -9.61 -7.50 15.43
N ALA A 415 -10.11 -6.40 15.98
CA ALA A 415 -10.02 -6.13 17.41
C ALA A 415 -10.77 -7.19 18.23
N GLU A 416 -11.98 -7.59 17.80
CA GLU A 416 -12.78 -8.61 18.48
C GLU A 416 -12.25 -10.03 18.27
N ALA A 417 -11.69 -10.34 17.09
CA ALA A 417 -10.98 -11.60 16.87
C ALA A 417 -9.67 -11.69 17.69
N SER A 418 -9.07 -10.56 18.05
CA SER A 418 -7.83 -10.55 18.85
C SER A 418 -8.07 -10.65 20.36
N ARG A 419 -9.31 -10.50 20.82
CA ARG A 419 -9.73 -10.78 22.21
C ARG A 419 -9.89 -12.28 22.43
#